data_AF-A0A3M7LEV4-F1
#
_entry.id   AF-A0A3M7LEV4-F1
#
_cell.length_a   1.000
_cell.length_b   1.000
_cell.length_c   1.000
_cell.angle_alpha   90.00
_cell.angle_beta   90.00
_cell.angle_gamma   90.00
#
_symmetry.space_group_name_H-M   'P 1'
#
loop_
_entity.id
_entity.type
_entity.pdbx_description
1 polymer ?
#
loop_
_entity_poly.entity_id
_entity_poly.type
_entity_poly.pdbx_seq_one_letter_code
_entity_poly.pdbx_strand_id
1 'polypeptide(L)'
;MLALELAADGKLFTEPNEEGNSSKVKLFREIDRLKLGEVKSAFIHYKAIDEKYKVGKSKIKAFLEVPKQEMTIEEKKAERREFYKADYKRLQQEGKVLGSTIFYDLIKKNGLEKVNLRFVEQILNNFIPETTEAIGISRSEQVKPIKLPRIKKQNVKVFFIDTVVSAYIEKGGLKKFSESEWIDYWENIFERSNT
;
A
#
# COMPACT_ATOMS: atom_id res chain seq x y z
N MET A 1 5.64 -53.64 -3.41
CA MET A 1 7.11 -53.86 -3.44
C MET A 1 7.52 -55.06 -4.32
N LEU A 2 6.69 -56.09 -4.46
CA LEU A 2 6.98 -57.30 -5.28
C LEU A 2 7.45 -57.03 -6.72
N ALA A 3 6.84 -56.07 -7.43
CA ALA A 3 7.19 -55.76 -8.82
C ALA A 3 8.59 -55.12 -8.97
N LEU A 4 9.10 -54.42 -7.96
CA LEU A 4 10.44 -53.83 -7.99
C LEU A 4 11.53 -54.88 -7.72
N GLU A 5 11.25 -55.85 -6.85
CA GLU A 5 12.15 -56.98 -6.56
C GLU A 5 12.26 -57.91 -7.77
N LEU A 6 11.14 -58.24 -8.42
CA LEU A 6 11.12 -59.07 -9.62
C LEU A 6 11.83 -58.42 -10.82
N ALA A 7 11.86 -57.08 -10.89
CA ALA A 7 12.58 -56.34 -11.91
C ALA A 7 14.09 -56.24 -11.60
N ALA A 8 14.47 -56.16 -10.33
CA ALA A 8 15.87 -56.20 -9.89
C ALA A 8 16.50 -57.59 -10.12
N ASP A 9 15.71 -58.66 -9.96
CA ASP A 9 16.07 -60.03 -10.26
C ASP A 9 16.09 -60.36 -11.77
N GLY A 10 15.71 -59.39 -12.64
CA GLY A 10 15.68 -59.58 -14.09
C GLY A 10 14.61 -60.57 -14.59
N LYS A 11 13.57 -60.81 -13.78
CA LYS A 11 12.45 -61.74 -14.04
C LYS A 11 11.22 -61.05 -14.65
N LEU A 12 11.24 -59.73 -14.77
CA LEU A 12 10.20 -58.93 -15.43
C LEU A 12 10.55 -58.66 -16.90
N PHE A 13 9.63 -59.01 -17.78
CA PHE A 13 9.72 -58.82 -19.22
C PHE A 13 8.59 -57.90 -19.69
N THR A 14 8.84 -57.14 -20.74
CA THR A 14 7.80 -56.36 -21.42
C THR A 14 6.81 -57.28 -22.11
N GLU A 15 5.59 -56.79 -22.33
CA GLU A 15 4.62 -57.49 -23.16
C GLU A 15 5.20 -57.74 -24.56
N PRO A 16 4.99 -58.93 -25.15
CA PRO A 16 5.56 -59.26 -26.44
C PRO A 16 4.99 -58.35 -27.53
N ASN A 17 5.87 -57.80 -28.36
CA ASN A 17 5.47 -57.02 -29.53
C ASN A 17 4.81 -57.93 -30.58
N GLU A 18 4.27 -57.37 -31.67
CA GLU A 18 3.56 -58.10 -32.73
C GLU A 18 4.39 -59.24 -33.40
N GLU A 19 5.71 -59.24 -33.21
CA GLU A 19 6.65 -60.30 -33.66
C GLU A 19 6.98 -61.36 -32.59
N GLY A 20 6.33 -61.32 -31.42
CA GLY A 20 6.51 -62.30 -30.33
C GLY A 20 7.77 -62.11 -29.47
N ASN A 21 8.56 -61.06 -29.70
CA ASN A 21 9.79 -60.79 -28.96
C ASN A 21 9.52 -59.97 -27.69
N SER A 22 9.90 -60.51 -26.53
CA SER A 22 9.86 -59.83 -25.22
C SER A 22 11.25 -59.39 -24.77
N SER A 23 11.41 -58.15 -24.30
CA SER A 23 12.68 -57.63 -23.77
C SER A 23 12.66 -57.55 -22.23
N LYS A 24 13.82 -57.75 -21.59
CA LYS A 24 13.93 -57.62 -20.13
C LYS A 24 13.73 -56.17 -19.71
N VAL A 25 12.83 -55.94 -18.74
CA VAL A 25 12.58 -54.62 -18.16
C VAL A 25 13.81 -54.21 -17.34
N LYS A 26 14.59 -53.23 -17.83
CA LYS A 26 15.71 -52.65 -17.08
C LYS A 26 15.17 -51.58 -16.12
N LEU A 27 15.45 -51.73 -14.82
CA LEU A 27 15.21 -50.67 -13.84
C LEU A 27 16.18 -49.52 -14.08
N PHE A 28 15.68 -48.38 -14.57
CA PHE A 28 16.47 -47.16 -14.76
C PHE A 28 16.78 -46.46 -13.42
N ARG A 29 17.57 -47.09 -12.54
CA ARG A 29 18.01 -46.46 -11.28
C ARG A 29 19.12 -45.40 -11.47
N GLU A 30 19.86 -45.46 -12.57
CA GLU A 30 20.99 -44.54 -12.85
C GLU A 30 20.56 -43.20 -13.46
N ILE A 31 19.46 -43.16 -14.21
CA ILE A 31 18.99 -41.95 -14.89
C ILE A 31 18.53 -40.88 -13.87
N ASP A 32 18.05 -41.29 -12.69
CA ASP A 32 17.58 -40.34 -11.67
C ASP A 32 18.70 -39.66 -10.88
N ARG A 33 19.83 -40.33 -10.58
CA ARG A 33 20.87 -39.73 -9.71
C ARG A 33 21.66 -38.62 -10.40
N LEU A 34 22.02 -38.81 -11.68
CA LEU A 34 22.73 -37.81 -12.47
C LEU A 34 21.85 -36.59 -12.73
N LYS A 35 20.60 -36.80 -13.17
CA LYS A 35 19.64 -35.72 -13.39
C LYS A 35 19.28 -34.98 -12.09
N LEU A 36 19.13 -35.68 -10.98
CA LEU A 36 18.96 -35.05 -9.67
C LEU A 36 20.20 -34.24 -9.25
N GLY A 37 21.40 -34.72 -9.59
CA GLY A 37 22.66 -33.99 -9.38
C GLY A 37 22.73 -32.68 -10.17
N GLU A 38 22.37 -32.73 -11.46
CA GLU A 38 22.25 -31.56 -12.34
C GLU A 38 21.22 -30.54 -11.83
N VAL A 39 20.05 -31.01 -11.37
CA VAL A 39 19.02 -30.14 -10.80
C VAL A 39 19.50 -29.50 -9.49
N LYS A 40 20.18 -30.25 -8.63
CA LYS A 40 20.74 -29.73 -7.38
C LYS A 40 21.81 -28.67 -7.63
N SER A 41 22.73 -28.90 -8.57
CA SER A 41 23.77 -27.92 -8.90
C SER A 41 23.17 -26.66 -9.54
N ALA A 42 22.21 -26.81 -10.44
CA ALA A 42 21.48 -25.68 -11.03
C ALA A 42 20.73 -24.85 -9.98
N PHE A 43 20.10 -25.51 -9.00
CA PHE A 43 19.43 -24.84 -7.88
C PHE A 43 20.39 -24.05 -7.00
N ILE A 44 21.55 -24.64 -6.65
CA ILE A 44 22.60 -23.95 -5.87
C ILE A 44 23.11 -22.72 -6.64
N HIS A 45 23.38 -22.86 -7.93
CA HIS A 45 23.84 -21.78 -8.78
C HIS A 45 22.80 -20.65 -8.89
N TYR A 46 21.53 -20.99 -9.09
CA TYR A 46 20.43 -20.03 -9.10
C TYR A 46 20.35 -19.26 -7.77
N LYS A 47 20.43 -19.96 -6.64
CA LYS A 47 20.38 -19.34 -5.31
C LYS A 47 21.54 -18.36 -5.10
N ALA A 48 22.74 -18.71 -5.55
CA ALA A 48 23.91 -17.83 -5.48
C ALA A 48 23.74 -16.57 -6.35
N ILE A 49 23.11 -16.70 -7.53
CA ILE A 49 22.78 -15.55 -8.38
C ILE A 49 21.71 -14.67 -7.74
N ASP A 50 20.65 -15.25 -7.17
CA ASP A 50 19.57 -14.52 -6.50
C ASP A 50 20.10 -13.75 -5.28
N GLU A 51 21.00 -14.34 -4.49
CA GLU A 51 21.68 -13.65 -3.39
C GLU A 51 22.51 -12.47 -3.89
N LYS A 52 23.30 -12.65 -4.96
CA LYS A 52 24.06 -11.55 -5.60
C LYS A 52 23.14 -10.46 -6.12
N TYR A 53 22.00 -10.81 -6.71
CA TYR A 53 21.00 -9.86 -7.20
C TYR A 53 20.39 -9.06 -6.05
N LYS A 54 19.99 -9.71 -4.94
CA LYS A 54 19.44 -9.05 -3.76
C LYS A 54 20.45 -8.07 -3.14
N VAL A 55 21.71 -8.48 -3.02
CA VAL A 55 22.80 -7.61 -2.52
C VAL A 55 23.09 -6.47 -3.48
N GLY A 56 23.09 -6.70 -4.80
CA GLY A 56 23.25 -5.64 -5.80
C GLY A 56 22.11 -4.62 -5.74
N LYS A 57 20.87 -5.10 -5.63
CA LYS A 57 19.67 -4.27 -5.51
C LYS A 57 19.69 -3.41 -4.25
N SER A 58 20.12 -3.96 -3.10
CA SER A 58 20.24 -3.18 -1.86
C SER A 58 21.34 -2.14 -1.94
N LYS A 59 22.49 -2.44 -2.56
CA LYS A 59 23.58 -1.47 -2.79
C LYS A 59 23.16 -0.33 -3.71
N ILE A 60 22.47 -0.64 -4.82
CA ILE A 60 21.95 0.38 -5.74
C ILE A 60 20.91 1.24 -5.01
N LYS A 61 20.02 0.63 -4.23
CA LYS A 61 19.04 1.37 -3.44
C LYS A 61 19.71 2.29 -2.43
N ALA A 62 20.71 1.81 -1.70
CA ALA A 62 21.47 2.61 -0.73
C ALA A 62 22.31 3.71 -1.37
N PHE A 63 22.76 3.52 -2.63
CA PHE A 63 23.49 4.54 -3.38
C PHE A 63 22.54 5.63 -3.93
N LEU A 64 21.35 5.25 -4.39
CA LEU A 64 20.35 6.18 -4.94
C LEU A 64 19.57 6.93 -3.86
N GLU A 65 19.34 6.30 -2.70
CA GLU A 65 18.78 6.98 -1.53
C GLU A 65 19.90 7.78 -0.88
N VAL A 66 19.98 9.09 -1.20
CA VAL A 66 20.81 10.06 -0.46
C VAL A 66 20.61 9.78 1.04
N PRO A 67 21.68 9.66 1.85
CA PRO A 67 21.55 9.49 3.28
C PRO A 67 20.57 10.54 3.78
N LYS A 68 19.41 10.11 4.28
CA LYS A 68 18.43 11.03 4.84
C LYS A 68 19.17 11.73 5.96
N GLN A 69 19.61 12.95 5.70
CA GLN A 69 20.23 13.81 6.69
C GLN A 69 19.24 13.81 7.83
N GLU A 70 19.64 13.29 8.99
CA GLU A 70 18.76 13.23 10.14
C GLU A 70 18.46 14.68 10.50
N MET A 71 17.35 15.18 10.00
CA MET A 71 16.97 16.56 10.19
C MET A 71 17.01 16.86 11.68
N THR A 72 17.76 17.90 12.01
CA THR A 72 17.91 18.37 13.37
C THR A 72 16.53 18.74 13.90
N ILE A 73 16.32 18.66 15.22
CA ILE A 73 15.01 18.96 15.84
C ILE A 73 14.52 20.36 15.43
N GLU A 74 15.44 21.31 15.26
CA GLU A 74 15.17 22.68 14.82
C GLU A 74 14.70 22.75 13.37
N GLU A 75 15.33 22.01 12.46
CA GLU A 75 14.95 21.95 11.04
C GLU A 75 13.55 21.35 10.88
N LYS A 76 13.22 20.31 11.65
CA LYS A 76 11.86 19.73 11.68
C LYS A 76 10.82 20.73 12.18
N LYS A 77 11.18 21.60 13.15
CA LYS A 77 10.29 22.66 13.63
C LYS A 77 10.10 23.74 12.56
N ALA A 78 11.17 24.09 11.83
CA ALA A 78 11.10 25.04 10.72
C ALA A 78 10.18 24.53 9.60
N GLU A 79 10.34 23.27 9.17
CA GLU A 79 9.47 22.67 8.14
C GLU A 79 8.00 22.66 8.54
N ARG A 80 7.68 22.34 9.80
CA ARG A 80 6.29 22.41 10.28
C ARG A 80 5.73 23.82 10.24
N ARG A 81 6.52 24.82 10.63
CA ARG A 81 6.12 26.23 10.56
C ARG A 81 5.88 26.67 9.11
N GLU A 82 6.74 26.26 8.19
CA GLU A 82 6.54 26.52 6.76
C GLU A 82 5.27 25.84 6.23
N PHE A 83 5.02 24.61 6.68
CA PHE A 83 3.79 23.88 6.35
C PHE A 83 2.53 24.64 6.85
N TYR A 84 2.49 25.05 8.12
CA TYR A 84 1.36 25.83 8.66
C TYR A 84 1.17 27.16 7.94
N LYS A 85 2.26 27.82 7.58
CA LYS A 85 2.25 29.06 6.79
C LYS A 85 1.66 28.85 5.41
N ALA A 86 2.06 27.78 4.72
CA ALA A 86 1.54 27.45 3.39
C ALA A 86 0.04 27.15 3.44
N ASP A 87 -0.42 26.39 4.43
CA ASP A 87 -1.85 26.08 4.60
C ASP A 87 -2.66 27.29 5.03
N TYR A 88 -2.12 28.23 5.83
CA TYR A 88 -2.80 29.48 6.15
C TYR A 88 -3.11 30.31 4.89
N LYS A 89 -2.13 30.45 3.98
CA LYS A 89 -2.33 31.17 2.72
C LYS A 89 -3.46 30.55 1.90
N ARG A 90 -3.53 29.22 1.86
CA ARG A 90 -4.60 28.49 1.15
C ARG A 90 -5.95 28.63 1.83
N LEU A 91 -5.99 28.58 3.17
CA LEU A 91 -7.21 28.80 3.93
C LEU A 91 -7.81 30.18 3.61
N GLN A 92 -6.98 31.21 3.42
CA GLN A 92 -7.44 32.55 3.04
C GLN A 92 -7.89 32.64 1.58
N GLN A 93 -7.22 31.93 0.66
CA GLN A 93 -7.53 31.97 -0.78
C GLN A 93 -8.71 31.07 -1.18
N GLU A 94 -8.70 29.82 -0.73
CA GLU A 94 -9.62 28.75 -1.16
C GLU A 94 -10.63 28.37 -0.09
N GLY A 95 -10.44 28.84 1.16
CA GLY A 95 -11.30 28.48 2.29
C GLY A 95 -11.04 27.07 2.84
N LYS A 96 -10.01 26.37 2.36
CA LYS A 96 -9.66 25.00 2.76
C LYS A 96 -8.18 24.85 3.01
N VAL A 97 -7.84 23.88 3.85
CA VAL A 97 -6.46 23.43 4.12
C VAL A 97 -6.18 22.16 3.32
N LEU A 98 -4.96 21.96 2.83
CA LEU A 98 -4.55 20.71 2.18
C LEU A 98 -4.08 19.69 3.23
N GLY A 99 -3.54 20.18 4.33
CA GLY A 99 -3.06 19.41 5.47
C GLY A 99 -4.11 18.73 6.36
N SER A 100 -5.34 18.51 5.87
CA SER A 100 -6.46 18.06 6.72
C SER A 100 -6.16 16.83 7.55
N THR A 101 -5.39 15.87 7.02
CA THR A 101 -5.00 14.67 7.79
C THR A 101 -4.10 15.00 8.98
N ILE A 102 -3.14 15.92 8.80
CA ILE A 102 -2.20 16.33 9.85
C ILE A 102 -2.95 17.13 10.92
N PHE A 103 -3.80 18.07 10.52
CA PHE A 103 -4.64 18.83 11.46
C PHE A 103 -5.62 17.92 12.20
N TYR A 104 -6.25 16.97 11.51
CA TYR A 104 -7.15 16.02 12.13
C TYR A 104 -6.46 15.18 13.22
N ASP A 105 -5.25 14.69 12.96
CA ASP A 105 -4.48 13.96 13.97
C ASP A 105 -4.14 14.85 15.18
N LEU A 106 -3.78 16.11 14.96
CA LEU A 106 -3.54 17.08 16.03
C LEU A 106 -4.80 17.34 16.88
N ILE A 107 -5.93 17.58 16.22
CA ILE A 107 -7.21 17.80 16.91
C ILE A 107 -7.62 16.56 17.70
N LYS A 108 -7.42 15.36 17.11
CA LYS A 108 -7.72 14.08 17.75
C LYS A 108 -6.94 13.92 19.06
N LYS A 109 -5.63 14.17 19.03
CA LYS A 109 -4.77 14.09 20.21
C LYS A 109 -5.06 15.14 21.28
N ASN A 110 -5.56 16.32 20.89
CA ASN A 110 -5.79 17.44 21.82
C ASN A 110 -7.10 17.35 22.64
N GLY A 111 -7.99 16.38 22.39
CA GLY A 111 -9.17 16.18 23.24
C GLY A 111 -10.51 15.87 22.54
N LEU A 112 -10.49 15.31 21.34
CA LEU A 112 -11.70 14.75 20.71
C LEU A 112 -12.16 13.42 21.34
N GLU A 113 -11.52 12.97 22.43
CA GLU A 113 -11.74 11.69 23.12
C GLU A 113 -13.20 11.41 23.54
N LYS A 114 -14.06 12.45 23.60
CA LYS A 114 -15.48 12.29 23.92
C LYS A 114 -16.29 11.53 22.87
N VAL A 115 -15.77 11.38 21.64
CA VAL A 115 -16.41 10.61 20.57
C VAL A 115 -15.48 9.46 20.18
N ASN A 116 -16.00 8.24 20.07
CA ASN A 116 -15.23 7.08 19.60
C ASN A 116 -14.97 7.20 18.08
N LEU A 117 -14.09 8.13 17.70
CA LEU A 117 -13.68 8.38 16.31
C LEU A 117 -13.04 7.15 15.67
N ARG A 118 -12.45 6.27 16.48
CA ARG A 118 -11.87 5.01 16.02
C ARG A 118 -12.93 4.11 15.37
N PHE A 119 -14.13 4.04 15.95
CA PHE A 119 -15.25 3.30 15.37
C PHE A 119 -15.68 3.89 14.02
N VAL A 120 -15.81 5.22 13.94
CA VAL A 120 -16.18 5.92 12.69
C VAL A 120 -15.12 5.72 11.60
N GLU A 121 -13.84 5.88 11.93
CA GLU A 121 -12.73 5.65 11.00
C GLU A 121 -12.68 4.19 10.50
N GLN A 122 -12.95 3.21 11.37
CA GLN A 122 -12.99 1.80 10.99
C GLN A 122 -14.14 1.48 10.02
N ILE A 123 -15.31 2.05 10.26
CA ILE A 123 -16.44 1.92 9.34
C ILE A 123 -16.10 2.58 8.00
N LEU A 124 -15.56 3.80 8.02
CA LEU A 124 -15.25 4.56 6.81
C LEU A 124 -14.09 3.94 6.00
N ASN A 125 -13.15 3.26 6.63
CA ASN A 125 -12.10 2.51 5.92
C ASN A 125 -12.70 1.35 5.10
N ASN A 126 -13.78 0.75 5.59
CA ASN A 126 -14.43 -0.41 4.96
C ASN A 126 -15.62 0.00 4.07
N PHE A 127 -15.99 1.28 4.10
CA PHE A 127 -17.12 1.81 3.34
C PHE A 127 -16.68 2.19 1.93
N ILE A 128 -17.09 1.40 0.95
CA ILE A 128 -16.94 1.71 -0.48
C ILE A 128 -18.27 2.33 -0.92
N PRO A 129 -18.36 3.65 -1.12
CA PRO A 129 -19.59 4.26 -1.60
C PRO A 129 -19.83 3.80 -3.04
N GLU A 130 -20.92 3.07 -3.27
CA GLU A 130 -21.52 2.93 -4.59
C GLU A 130 -22.32 4.21 -4.88
N THR A 131 -21.63 5.27 -5.29
CA THR A 131 -22.30 6.51 -5.74
C THR A 131 -22.56 6.45 -7.24
N THR A 132 -23.81 6.15 -7.63
CA THR A 132 -24.31 6.52 -8.94
C THR A 132 -24.68 7.99 -8.94
N GLU A 133 -24.12 8.79 -9.84
CA GLU A 133 -24.63 10.14 -10.12
C GLU A 133 -26.09 9.99 -10.56
N ALA A 134 -27.04 10.29 -9.68
CA ALA A 134 -28.40 10.61 -10.10
C ALA A 134 -28.30 11.93 -10.87
N ILE A 135 -28.12 11.82 -12.19
CA ILE A 135 -28.27 12.94 -13.11
C ILE A 135 -29.64 13.53 -12.80
N GLY A 136 -29.63 14.77 -12.30
CA GLY A 136 -30.84 15.53 -12.06
C GLY A 136 -31.72 15.45 -13.30
N ILE A 137 -32.96 15.03 -13.10
CA ILE A 137 -34.00 15.02 -14.13
C ILE A 137 -34.36 16.48 -14.40
N SER A 138 -33.52 17.18 -15.16
CA SER A 138 -33.90 18.40 -15.84
C SER A 138 -34.31 18.00 -17.26
N ARG A 139 -35.63 17.94 -17.46
CA ARG A 139 -36.27 17.84 -18.77
C ARG A 139 -35.64 18.87 -19.73
N SER A 140 -34.86 18.39 -20.70
CA SER A 140 -34.71 19.06 -21.98
C SER A 140 -34.25 18.04 -23.01
N GLU A 141 -35.01 17.98 -24.08
CA GLU A 141 -34.76 17.17 -25.27
C GLU A 141 -33.37 17.48 -25.81
N GLN A 142 -32.49 16.48 -25.83
CA GLN A 142 -31.47 16.27 -26.85
C GLN A 142 -30.68 15.01 -26.50
N VAL A 143 -30.74 14.04 -27.41
CA VAL A 143 -29.98 12.78 -27.38
C VAL A 143 -28.49 13.12 -27.35
N LYS A 144 -27.88 13.07 -26.16
CA LYS A 144 -26.42 13.09 -26.00
C LYS A 144 -25.95 11.66 -25.73
N PRO A 145 -24.78 11.25 -26.27
CA PRO A 145 -24.26 9.91 -26.10
C PRO A 145 -24.17 9.58 -24.60
N ILE A 146 -24.62 8.38 -24.25
CA ILE A 146 -24.63 7.85 -22.89
C ILE A 146 -23.20 7.93 -22.35
N LYS A 147 -22.89 9.00 -21.63
CA LYS A 147 -21.66 9.10 -20.85
C LYS A 147 -21.90 8.18 -19.66
N LEU A 148 -21.30 6.99 -19.71
CA LEU A 148 -21.19 6.11 -18.55
C LEU A 148 -20.77 6.97 -17.36
N PRO A 149 -21.54 6.99 -16.25
CA PRO A 149 -21.22 7.82 -15.11
C PRO A 149 -19.82 7.45 -14.63
N ARG A 150 -18.93 8.44 -14.63
CA ARG A 150 -17.57 8.24 -14.13
C ARG A 150 -17.69 8.03 -12.63
N ILE A 151 -17.54 6.79 -12.18
CA ILE A 151 -17.42 6.48 -10.75
C ILE A 151 -16.17 7.18 -10.24
N LYS A 152 -16.32 8.38 -9.66
CA LYS A 152 -15.27 8.96 -8.83
C LYS A 152 -15.28 8.17 -7.52
N LYS A 153 -14.27 7.32 -7.34
CA LYS A 153 -13.96 6.74 -6.04
C LYS A 153 -13.59 7.87 -5.09
N GLN A 154 -14.59 8.46 -4.45
CA GLN A 154 -14.35 9.46 -3.41
C GLN A 154 -14.03 8.70 -2.14
N ASN A 155 -12.82 8.87 -1.64
CA ASN A 155 -12.40 8.26 -0.38
C ASN A 155 -13.19 8.94 0.76
N VAL A 156 -14.23 8.28 1.25
CA VAL A 156 -15.18 8.84 2.23
C VAL A 156 -14.49 9.23 3.52
N LYS A 157 -13.40 8.52 3.88
CA LYS A 157 -12.57 8.89 5.03
C LYS A 157 -11.90 10.24 4.83
N VAL A 158 -11.36 10.52 3.65
CA VAL A 158 -10.72 11.82 3.36
C VAL A 158 -11.76 12.92 3.43
N PHE A 159 -12.96 12.69 2.87
CA PHE A 159 -14.06 13.66 2.97
C PHE A 159 -14.51 13.92 4.41
N PHE A 160 -14.60 12.88 5.24
CA PHE A 160 -14.90 13.00 6.66
C PHE A 160 -13.83 13.82 7.39
N ILE A 161 -12.55 13.52 7.16
CA ILE A 161 -11.40 14.24 7.73
C ILE A 161 -11.47 15.72 7.34
N ASP A 162 -11.65 16.03 6.06
CA ASP A 162 -11.79 17.41 5.57
C ASP A 162 -12.94 18.15 6.27
N THR A 163 -14.09 17.48 6.40
CA THR A 163 -15.28 18.06 7.02
C THR A 163 -15.06 18.36 8.51
N VAL A 164 -14.44 17.43 9.25
CA VAL A 164 -14.13 17.63 10.67
C VAL A 164 -13.17 18.79 10.86
N VAL A 165 -12.13 18.88 10.04
CA VAL A 165 -11.14 19.96 10.11
C VAL A 165 -11.77 21.31 9.76
N SER A 166 -12.57 21.39 8.70
CA SER A 166 -13.30 22.61 8.35
C SER A 166 -14.23 23.05 9.48
N ALA A 167 -15.02 22.13 10.04
CA ALA A 167 -15.91 22.44 11.15
C ALA A 167 -15.15 22.90 12.41
N TYR A 168 -13.98 22.32 12.68
CA TYR A 168 -13.11 22.73 13.77
C TYR A 168 -12.58 24.16 13.56
N ILE A 169 -12.11 24.47 12.35
CA ILE A 169 -11.61 25.79 11.97
C ILE A 169 -12.71 26.85 12.10
N GLU A 170 -13.91 26.55 11.61
CA GLU A 170 -15.06 27.45 11.68
C GLU A 170 -15.51 27.70 13.13
N LYS A 171 -15.70 26.63 13.92
CA LYS A 171 -16.12 26.73 15.31
C LYS A 171 -15.09 27.44 16.18
N GLY A 172 -13.80 27.21 15.92
CA GLY A 172 -12.70 27.88 16.60
C GLY A 172 -12.47 29.32 16.14
N GLY A 173 -13.16 29.79 15.10
CA GLY A 173 -12.93 31.12 14.52
C GLY A 173 -11.53 31.30 13.94
N LEU A 174 -10.83 30.20 13.65
CA LEU A 174 -9.41 30.17 13.28
C LEU A 174 -9.13 30.87 11.95
N LYS A 175 -10.13 31.02 11.09
CA LYS A 175 -10.04 31.81 9.85
C LYS A 175 -9.75 33.30 10.10
N LYS A 176 -10.09 33.81 11.29
CA LYS A 176 -9.87 35.20 11.70
C LYS A 176 -8.48 35.45 12.29
N PHE A 177 -7.70 34.40 12.53
CA PHE A 177 -6.37 34.54 13.10
C PHE A 177 -5.43 35.20 12.10
N SER A 178 -4.47 35.96 12.62
CA SER A 178 -3.29 36.35 11.86
C SER A 178 -2.42 35.12 11.55
N GLU A 179 -1.50 35.26 10.58
CA GLU A 179 -0.58 34.17 10.21
C GLU A 179 0.22 33.68 11.43
N SER A 180 0.68 34.59 12.30
CA SER A 180 1.41 34.25 13.53
C SER A 180 0.54 33.49 14.52
N GLU A 181 -0.67 33.97 14.79
CA GLU A 181 -1.60 33.31 15.72
C GLU A 181 -1.99 31.92 15.24
N TRP A 182 -2.15 31.74 13.93
CA TRP A 182 -2.41 30.44 13.32
C TRP A 182 -1.25 29.47 13.54
N ILE A 183 -0.01 29.90 13.26
CA ILE A 183 1.17 29.06 13.43
C ILE A 183 1.36 28.68 14.91
N ASP A 184 1.26 29.66 15.80
CA ASP A 184 1.45 29.46 17.24
C ASP A 184 0.36 28.55 17.81
N TYR A 185 -0.89 28.68 17.35
CA TYR A 185 -1.98 27.79 17.75
C TYR A 185 -1.67 26.32 17.46
N TRP A 186 -1.23 26.01 16.24
CA TRP A 186 -0.94 24.63 15.85
C TRP A 186 0.36 24.09 16.44
N GLU A 187 1.39 24.91 16.62
CA GLU A 187 2.59 24.51 17.37
C GLU A 187 2.26 24.21 18.84
N ASN A 188 1.44 25.04 19.49
CA ASN A 188 1.00 24.79 20.87
C ASN A 188 0.23 23.47 21.00
N ILE A 189 -0.65 23.15 20.03
CA ILE A 189 -1.36 21.87 20.01
C ILE A 189 -0.37 20.71 19.80
N PHE A 190 0.57 20.86 18.88
CA PHE A 190 1.59 19.83 18.63
C PHE A 190 2.44 19.56 19.87
N GLU A 191 2.91 20.60 20.56
CA GLU A 191 3.72 20.49 21.77
C GLU A 191 2.92 19.81 22.91
N ARG A 192 1.66 20.20 23.12
CA ARG A 192 0.77 19.55 24.09
C ARG A 192 0.51 18.08 23.77
N SER A 193 0.39 17.73 22.49
CA SER A 193 0.10 16.37 22.05
C SER A 193 1.27 15.39 22.18
N ASN A 194 2.48 15.91 22.41
CA ASN A 194 3.72 15.13 22.56
C ASN A 194 4.29 15.21 23.99
N THR A 195 3.58 15.87 24.91
CA THR A 195 3.88 15.86 26.35
C THR A 195 3.06 14.76 27.01
#